data_AF-A0AA36BVQ2-F1
#
_entry.id   AF-A0AA36BVQ2-F1
#
_cell.length_a   1.000
_cell.length_b   1.000
_cell.length_c   1.000
_cell.angle_alpha   90.00
_cell.angle_beta   90.00
_cell.angle_gamma   90.00
#
_symmetry.space_group_name_H-M   'P 1'
#
loop_
_entity.id
_entity.type
_entity.pdbx_description
1 polymer ?
#
loop_
_entity_poly.entity_id
_entity_poly.type
_entity_poly.pdbx_seq_one_letter_code
_entity_poly.pdbx_strand_id
1 'polypeptide(L)'
;MTSYNNIDDEDQLEKMLEKVDNFEERKKIRARLREIRDKQMNGTKTTVIKKTQTVTKTVAGPGAGGMAANAPKGGLAAPAKPVTRSPSAIKQMLLEWTKAMTQEYADKVVITNFSSSWANGLAFCALIHHFYPESFDFYALDPKKRRYNFDLAFQTAEKCADIAPLLDTDDMVKMQKPDWKCVFTYVQSFYRKLQKHERNKAMPKA
;
A
#
# COMPACT_ATOMS: atom_id res chain seq x y z
N MET A 1 3.95 -11.94 -28.67
CA MET A 1 4.20 -11.59 -27.26
C MET A 1 5.69 -11.60 -27.03
N THR A 2 6.29 -10.43 -26.86
CA THR A 2 7.72 -10.30 -26.58
C THR A 2 7.98 -10.79 -25.15
N SER A 3 8.84 -11.79 -24.98
CA SER A 3 9.21 -12.30 -23.65
C SER A 3 10.31 -11.42 -23.06
N TYR A 4 9.96 -10.54 -22.12
CA TYR A 4 10.90 -9.63 -21.45
C TYR A 4 11.80 -10.34 -20.42
N ASN A 5 11.49 -11.59 -20.05
CA ASN A 5 12.18 -12.34 -19.00
C ASN A 5 13.66 -12.64 -19.32
N ASN A 6 14.07 -12.53 -20.58
CA ASN A 6 15.42 -12.86 -21.04
C ASN A 6 16.33 -11.62 -21.20
N ILE A 7 15.81 -10.41 -20.97
CA ILE A 7 16.60 -9.18 -21.07
C ILE A 7 17.22 -8.91 -19.71
N ASP A 8 18.55 -8.79 -19.65
CA ASP A 8 19.32 -8.44 -18.44
C ASP A 8 19.92 -7.02 -18.52
N ASP A 9 19.79 -6.37 -19.68
CA ASP A 9 20.28 -5.01 -19.92
C ASP A 9 19.25 -3.98 -19.44
N GLU A 10 19.66 -3.16 -18.47
CA GLU A 10 18.84 -2.13 -17.84
C GLU A 10 18.48 -1.00 -18.81
N ASP A 11 19.45 -0.50 -19.58
CA ASP A 11 19.26 0.58 -20.56
C ASP A 11 18.32 0.14 -21.69
N GLN A 12 18.41 -1.13 -22.09
CA GLN A 12 17.51 -1.72 -23.07
C GLN A 12 16.07 -1.77 -22.56
N LEU A 13 15.85 -2.19 -21.30
CA LEU A 13 14.52 -2.23 -20.72
C LEU A 13 13.94 -0.83 -20.50
N GLU A 14 14.74 0.16 -20.12
CA GLU A 14 14.30 1.56 -20.03
C GLU A 14 13.89 2.12 -21.40
N LYS A 15 14.70 1.88 -22.43
CA LYS A 15 14.35 2.28 -23.81
C LYS A 15 13.10 1.58 -24.34
N MET A 16 12.82 0.35 -23.89
CA MET A 16 11.57 -0.34 -24.20
C MET A 16 10.39 0.26 -23.42
N LEU A 17 10.62 0.73 -22.19
CA LEU A 17 9.62 1.42 -21.38
C LEU A 17 9.12 2.71 -22.04
N GLU A 18 9.99 3.43 -22.76
CA GLU A 18 9.65 4.65 -23.49
C GLU A 18 8.80 4.37 -24.75
N LYS A 19 8.93 3.18 -25.34
CA LYS A 19 8.27 2.81 -26.60
C LYS A 19 6.97 2.03 -26.40
N VAL A 20 6.72 1.52 -25.18
CA VAL A 20 5.57 0.68 -24.86
C VAL A 20 4.48 1.52 -24.21
N ASP A 21 3.35 1.61 -24.87
CA ASP A 21 2.11 2.25 -24.43
C ASP A 21 1.19 1.29 -23.65
N ASN A 22 1.31 -0.03 -23.88
CA ASN A 22 0.51 -1.04 -23.19
C ASN A 22 0.90 -1.20 -21.72
N PHE A 23 -0.06 -0.92 -20.82
CA PHE A 23 0.12 -0.96 -19.37
C PHE A 23 0.65 -2.32 -18.85
N GLU A 24 0.11 -3.44 -19.35
CA GLU A 24 0.53 -4.77 -18.89
C GLU A 24 1.95 -5.14 -19.37
N GLU A 25 2.38 -4.65 -20.53
CA GLU A 25 3.75 -4.83 -20.99
C GLU A 25 4.72 -3.91 -20.24
N ARG A 26 4.32 -2.66 -20.00
CA ARG A 26 5.09 -1.72 -19.19
C ARG A 26 5.30 -2.24 -17.77
N LYS A 27 4.27 -2.88 -17.19
CA LYS A 27 4.34 -3.57 -15.89
C LYS A 27 5.34 -4.74 -15.89
N LYS A 28 5.37 -5.55 -16.96
CA LYS A 28 6.33 -6.65 -17.11
C LYS A 28 7.77 -6.16 -17.27
N ILE A 29 7.97 -5.09 -18.05
CA ILE A 29 9.28 -4.44 -18.23
C ILE A 29 9.77 -3.87 -16.90
N ARG A 30 8.92 -3.14 -16.16
CA ARG A 30 9.23 -2.64 -14.80
C ARG A 30 9.54 -3.78 -13.82
N ALA A 31 8.82 -4.90 -13.90
CA ALA A 31 9.11 -6.07 -13.07
C ALA A 31 10.48 -6.67 -13.36
N ARG A 32 10.87 -6.74 -14.63
CA ARG A 32 12.19 -7.25 -15.02
C ARG A 32 13.33 -6.33 -14.59
N LEU A 33 13.15 -5.01 -14.74
CA LEU A 33 14.09 -4.01 -14.24
C LEU A 33 14.37 -4.16 -12.74
N ARG A 34 13.33 -4.50 -11.95
CA ARG A 34 13.49 -4.78 -10.51
C ARG A 34 14.39 -5.98 -10.26
N GLU A 35 14.15 -7.10 -10.94
CA GLU A 35 14.97 -8.31 -10.76
C GLU A 35 16.45 -8.07 -11.09
N ILE A 36 16.74 -7.23 -12.08
CA ILE A 36 18.11 -6.88 -12.47
C ILE A 36 18.76 -5.99 -11.40
N ARG A 37 18.07 -4.95 -10.94
CA ARG A 37 18.55 -4.05 -9.87
C ARG A 37 18.78 -4.79 -8.55
N ASP A 38 17.91 -5.73 -8.20
CA ASP A 38 18.05 -6.58 -7.00
C ASP A 38 19.28 -7.50 -7.09
N LYS A 39 19.54 -8.07 -8.27
CA LYS A 39 20.74 -8.90 -8.52
C LYS A 39 22.04 -8.09 -8.39
N GLN A 40 22.05 -6.83 -8.83
CA GLN A 40 23.20 -5.95 -8.68
C GLN A 40 23.44 -5.56 -7.21
N MET A 41 22.38 -5.35 -6.43
CA MET A 41 22.47 -4.92 -5.03
C MET A 41 22.85 -6.05 -4.05
N ASN A 42 22.60 -7.32 -4.41
CA ASN A 42 22.97 -8.48 -3.59
C ASN A 42 24.44 -8.94 -3.74
N GLY A 43 25.25 -8.28 -4.58
CA GLY A 43 26.67 -8.59 -4.78
C GLY A 43 27.63 -8.17 -3.64
N THR A 44 27.14 -7.58 -2.55
CA THR A 44 28.02 -6.96 -1.52
C THR A 44 27.68 -7.32 -0.06
N LYS A 45 27.19 -8.53 0.25
CA LYS A 45 27.20 -9.04 1.64
C LYS A 45 27.44 -10.56 1.72
N THR A 46 28.68 -10.94 2.04
CA THR A 46 29.04 -12.28 2.56
C THR A 46 29.13 -12.22 4.08
N THR A 47 28.84 -13.36 4.72
CA THR A 47 29.10 -13.75 6.13
C THR A 47 28.02 -13.28 7.12
N VAL A 48 27.25 -14.14 7.82
CA VAL A 48 27.66 -15.04 8.93
C VAL A 48 26.42 -15.81 9.46
N ILE A 49 26.52 -17.16 9.51
CA ILE A 49 26.03 -18.12 10.56
C ILE A 49 24.50 -18.32 10.74
N LYS A 50 23.90 -19.47 10.33
CA LYS A 50 23.60 -20.72 11.09
C LYS A 50 22.90 -20.45 12.46
N LYS A 51 21.87 -21.16 12.95
CA LYS A 51 21.70 -22.62 13.09
C LYS A 51 20.37 -22.91 13.85
N THR A 52 19.75 -24.05 13.54
CA THR A 52 19.04 -25.05 14.40
C THR A 52 17.76 -24.72 15.20
N GLN A 53 16.76 -25.60 14.98
CA GLN A 53 16.02 -26.47 15.93
C GLN A 53 15.48 -25.83 17.24
N THR A 54 14.30 -26.18 17.76
CA THR A 54 14.00 -27.48 18.39
C THR A 54 12.53 -27.58 18.82
N VAL A 55 12.07 -28.82 18.92
CA VAL A 55 10.79 -29.39 19.40
C VAL A 55 10.53 -29.16 20.91
N THR A 56 9.25 -29.11 21.34
CA THR A 56 8.60 -29.76 22.52
C THR A 56 7.17 -29.19 22.63
N LYS A 57 6.02 -29.90 22.69
CA LYS A 57 5.45 -31.03 23.46
C LYS A 57 5.15 -30.72 24.94
N THR A 58 3.86 -30.62 25.27
CA THR A 58 3.22 -30.83 26.59
C THR A 58 1.70 -30.95 26.37
N VAL A 59 1.11 -32.14 26.25
CA VAL A 59 0.38 -32.95 27.26
C VAL A 59 -0.33 -32.21 28.41
N ALA A 60 -1.66 -32.34 28.51
CA ALA A 60 -2.40 -33.05 29.58
C ALA A 60 -3.85 -32.55 29.79
N GLY A 61 -4.82 -33.42 29.52
CA GLY A 61 -5.79 -33.89 30.54
C GLY A 61 -7.08 -33.10 30.84
N PRO A 62 -8.14 -33.78 31.34
CA PRO A 62 -9.53 -33.53 30.96
C PRO A 62 -10.44 -33.08 32.13
N GLY A 63 -11.66 -32.60 31.83
CA GLY A 63 -12.68 -32.33 32.85
C GLY A 63 -14.08 -32.23 32.25
N ALA A 64 -14.98 -33.06 32.77
CA ALA A 64 -16.30 -33.38 32.23
C ALA A 64 -17.42 -32.43 32.68
N GLY A 65 -18.56 -32.50 31.98
CA GLY A 65 -19.89 -32.42 32.60
C GLY A 65 -20.76 -31.24 32.16
N GLY A 66 -21.99 -31.56 31.69
CA GLY A 66 -23.12 -30.65 31.78
C GLY A 66 -24.04 -30.60 30.55
N MET A 67 -25.04 -31.49 30.50
CA MET A 67 -26.23 -31.31 29.67
C MET A 67 -26.98 -30.02 30.03
N ALA A 68 -27.48 -29.29 29.04
CA ALA A 68 -28.77 -28.60 29.12
C ALA A 68 -29.30 -28.29 27.71
N ALA A 69 -30.46 -28.86 27.39
CA ALA A 69 -31.27 -28.53 26.23
C ALA A 69 -32.01 -27.19 26.44
N ASN A 70 -32.12 -26.37 25.39
CA ASN A 70 -33.41 -25.85 24.92
C ASN A 70 -33.23 -24.92 23.69
N ALA A 71 -33.93 -25.26 22.61
CA ALA A 71 -34.43 -24.28 21.65
C ALA A 71 -35.77 -23.74 22.18
N PRO A 72 -36.18 -22.50 21.84
CA PRO A 72 -37.10 -22.42 20.71
C PRO A 72 -36.98 -21.16 19.82
N LYS A 73 -37.32 -21.40 18.54
CA LYS A 73 -38.13 -20.60 17.59
C LYS A 73 -38.13 -19.06 17.66
N GLY A 74 -37.82 -18.48 16.49
CA GLY A 74 -38.70 -17.56 15.76
C GLY A 74 -38.93 -16.17 16.38
N GLY A 75 -38.17 -15.19 15.91
CA GLY A 75 -38.40 -13.77 16.18
C GLY A 75 -38.03 -12.94 14.95
N LEU A 76 -38.89 -11.98 14.62
CA LEU A 76 -38.94 -11.27 13.35
C LEU A 76 -37.67 -10.46 13.06
N ALA A 77 -37.34 -10.35 11.77
CA ALA A 77 -36.29 -9.47 11.27
C ALA A 77 -36.55 -8.02 11.72
N ALA A 78 -35.77 -7.56 12.70
CA ALA A 78 -35.70 -6.14 13.05
C ALA A 78 -35.08 -5.36 11.88
N PRO A 79 -35.51 -4.11 11.62
CA PRO A 79 -34.88 -3.27 10.61
C PRO A 79 -33.40 -3.11 10.95
N ALA A 80 -32.52 -3.35 9.97
CA ALA A 80 -31.08 -3.23 10.11
C ALA A 80 -30.73 -1.83 10.62
N LYS A 81 -30.31 -1.73 11.89
CA LYS A 81 -29.77 -0.48 12.44
C LYS A 81 -28.54 -0.10 11.60
N PRO A 82 -28.34 1.18 11.26
CA PRO A 82 -27.13 1.60 10.56
C PRO A 82 -25.93 1.16 11.40
N VAL A 83 -25.10 0.29 10.83
CA VAL A 83 -23.89 -0.21 11.50
C VAL A 83 -22.94 0.97 11.67
N THR A 84 -22.99 1.62 12.83
CA THR A 84 -22.00 2.63 13.21
C THR A 84 -20.70 1.89 13.48
N ARG A 85 -19.81 1.84 12.48
CA ARG A 85 -18.45 1.33 12.67
C ARG A 85 -17.74 2.18 13.72
N SER A 86 -17.13 1.56 14.72
CA SER A 86 -16.38 2.30 15.75
C SER A 86 -15.21 3.06 15.11
N PRO A 87 -14.74 4.19 15.71
CA PRO A 87 -13.59 4.92 15.19
C PRO A 87 -12.35 4.04 14.98
N SER A 88 -12.11 3.10 15.89
CA SER A 88 -11.03 2.11 15.77
C SER A 88 -11.21 1.19 14.57
N ALA A 89 -12.44 0.73 14.30
CA ALA A 89 -12.73 -0.10 13.13
C ALA A 89 -12.52 0.66 11.82
N ILE A 90 -12.89 1.95 11.77
CA ILE A 90 -12.65 2.82 10.59
C ILE A 90 -11.15 3.01 10.37
N LYS A 91 -10.39 3.23 11.45
CA LYS A 91 -8.94 3.38 11.38
C LYS A 91 -8.26 2.11 10.85
N GLN A 92 -8.70 0.93 11.31
CA GLN A 92 -8.17 -0.35 10.82
C GLN A 92 -8.53 -0.61 9.36
N MET A 93 -9.79 -0.40 8.97
CA MET A 93 -10.23 -0.52 7.58
C MET A 93 -9.37 0.34 6.64
N LEU A 94 -9.11 1.59 7.02
CA LEU A 94 -8.31 2.49 6.21
C LEU A 94 -6.84 2.05 6.15
N LEU A 95 -6.30 1.52 7.26
CA LEU A 95 -4.94 1.00 7.30
C LEU A 95 -4.78 -0.21 6.37
N GLU A 96 -5.71 -1.16 6.43
CA GLU A 96 -5.76 -2.32 5.53
C GLU A 96 -5.88 -1.89 4.08
N TRP A 97 -6.76 -0.93 3.78
CA TRP A 97 -6.89 -0.39 2.42
C TRP A 97 -5.58 0.21 1.92
N THR A 98 -4.92 1.07 2.71
CA THR A 98 -3.64 1.66 2.28
C THR A 98 -2.57 0.60 2.02
N LYS A 99 -2.49 -0.44 2.86
CA LYS A 99 -1.56 -1.57 2.65
C LYS A 99 -1.86 -2.33 1.35
N ALA A 100 -3.13 -2.58 1.05
CA ALA A 100 -3.53 -3.27 -0.16
C ALA A 100 -3.14 -2.46 -1.42
N MET A 101 -3.40 -1.15 -1.41
CA MET A 101 -3.07 -0.28 -2.55
C MET A 101 -1.57 -0.11 -2.73
N THR A 102 -0.76 -0.22 -1.67
CA THR A 102 0.69 -0.05 -1.75
C THR A 102 1.47 -1.36 -1.75
N GLN A 103 0.81 -2.52 -1.95
CA GLN A 103 1.47 -3.83 -1.87
C GLN A 103 2.59 -4.00 -2.89
N GLU A 104 2.47 -3.38 -4.07
CA GLU A 104 3.48 -3.43 -5.15
C GLU A 104 4.75 -2.59 -4.87
N TYR A 105 4.73 -1.77 -3.81
CA TYR A 105 5.86 -0.93 -3.37
C TYR A 105 6.45 -1.39 -2.03
N ALA A 106 6.18 -2.64 -1.62
CA ALA A 106 6.55 -3.15 -0.30
C ALA A 106 8.07 -3.14 -0.03
N ASP A 107 8.90 -3.06 -1.08
CA ASP A 107 10.35 -2.89 -1.01
C ASP A 107 10.77 -1.51 -0.49
N LYS A 108 10.00 -0.46 -0.78
CA LYS A 108 10.28 0.93 -0.36
C LYS A 108 9.30 1.47 0.69
N VAL A 109 8.11 0.89 0.83
CA VAL A 109 7.01 1.43 1.64
C VAL A 109 6.35 0.34 2.47
N VAL A 110 6.41 0.48 3.80
CA VAL A 110 5.69 -0.38 4.74
C VAL A 110 4.80 0.47 5.65
N ILE A 111 3.49 0.40 5.43
CA ILE A 111 2.51 1.18 6.19
C ILE A 111 2.04 0.36 7.40
N THR A 112 2.42 0.79 8.61
CA THR A 112 1.99 0.15 9.86
C THR A 112 1.13 1.06 10.74
N ASN A 113 1.14 2.37 10.44
CA ASN A 113 0.46 3.39 11.21
C ASN A 113 0.17 4.63 10.33
N PHE A 114 -0.48 5.64 10.89
CA PHE A 114 -0.76 6.94 10.23
C PHE A 114 0.20 8.05 10.68
N SER A 115 1.43 7.74 11.08
CA SER A 115 2.41 8.73 11.53
C SER A 115 3.77 8.47 10.87
N SER A 116 4.67 7.75 11.53
CA SER A 116 6.04 7.52 11.05
C SER A 116 6.12 6.82 9.69
N SER A 117 5.17 5.93 9.36
CA SER A 117 5.11 5.29 8.03
C SER A 117 4.91 6.28 6.88
N TRP A 118 4.45 7.51 7.17
CA TRP A 118 4.14 8.54 6.19
C TRP A 118 5.16 9.69 6.21
N ALA A 119 6.14 9.65 7.14
CA ALA A 119 7.01 10.78 7.43
C ALA A 119 7.95 11.14 6.27
N ASN A 120 8.27 10.21 5.36
CA ASN A 120 9.16 10.48 4.24
C ASN A 120 8.46 10.80 2.91
N GLY A 121 7.12 10.87 2.90
CA GLY A 121 6.31 11.16 1.71
C GLY A 121 6.09 9.99 0.76
N LEU A 122 6.89 8.91 0.83
CA LEU A 122 6.79 7.81 -0.13
C LEU A 122 5.46 7.05 -0.03
N ALA A 123 4.84 6.97 1.15
CA ALA A 123 3.52 6.36 1.28
C ALA A 123 2.43 7.12 0.50
N PHE A 124 2.49 8.46 0.48
CA PHE A 124 1.58 9.26 -0.34
C PHE A 124 1.87 9.09 -1.83
N CYS A 125 3.15 9.10 -2.23
CA CYS A 125 3.55 8.84 -3.61
C CYS A 125 3.07 7.46 -4.09
N ALA A 126 3.27 6.41 -3.29
CA ALA A 126 2.88 5.05 -3.63
C ALA A 126 1.35 4.96 -3.84
N LEU A 127 0.59 5.59 -2.94
CA LEU A 127 -0.86 5.57 -3.01
C LEU A 127 -1.39 6.24 -4.26
N ILE A 128 -0.88 7.43 -4.63
CA ILE A 128 -1.35 8.11 -5.85
C ILE A 128 -0.85 7.41 -7.13
N HIS A 129 0.38 6.91 -7.12
CA HIS A 129 0.98 6.21 -8.27
C HIS A 129 0.24 4.90 -8.58
N HIS A 130 -0.31 4.22 -7.57
CA HIS A 130 -1.16 3.04 -7.80
C HIS A 130 -2.34 3.33 -8.75
N PHE A 131 -3.01 4.48 -8.59
CA PHE A 131 -4.16 4.86 -9.43
C PHE A 131 -3.75 5.60 -10.70
N TYR A 132 -2.63 6.31 -10.66
CA TYR A 132 -2.09 7.10 -11.76
C TYR A 132 -0.62 6.72 -12.03
N PRO A 133 -0.36 5.51 -12.56
CA PRO A 133 1.00 4.96 -12.75
C PRO A 133 1.83 5.68 -13.82
N GLU A 134 1.20 6.61 -14.53
CA GLU A 134 1.77 7.47 -15.56
C GLU A 134 2.14 8.87 -15.04
N SER A 135 1.83 9.17 -13.78
CA SER A 135 2.03 10.50 -13.21
C SER A 135 3.50 10.85 -12.94
N PHE A 136 4.30 9.87 -12.51
CA PHE A 136 5.74 9.99 -12.26
C PHE A 136 6.39 8.60 -12.13
N ASP A 137 7.72 8.52 -12.15
CA ASP A 137 8.41 7.27 -11.81
C ASP A 137 8.63 7.15 -10.29
N PHE A 138 7.87 6.26 -9.66
CA PHE A 138 7.99 6.00 -8.23
C PHE A 138 9.37 5.43 -7.83
N TYR A 139 9.98 4.58 -8.66
CA TYR A 139 11.20 3.88 -8.23
C TYR A 139 12.44 4.75 -8.29
N ALA A 140 12.41 5.85 -9.05
CA ALA A 140 13.42 6.91 -9.01
C ALA A 140 13.37 7.76 -7.71
N LEU A 141 12.34 7.60 -6.87
CA LEU A 141 12.22 8.37 -5.63
C LEU A 141 13.18 7.89 -4.53
N ASP A 142 13.69 8.86 -3.79
CA ASP A 142 14.60 8.68 -2.66
C ASP A 142 13.88 9.04 -1.34
N PRO A 143 13.83 8.16 -0.33
CA PRO A 143 13.23 8.46 0.97
C PRO A 143 13.86 9.64 1.70
N LYS A 144 15.11 10.03 1.38
CA LYS A 144 15.79 11.18 1.98
C LYS A 144 15.30 12.51 1.40
N LYS A 145 14.76 12.53 0.18
CA LYS A 145 14.23 13.73 -0.49
C LYS A 145 12.79 14.03 -0.05
N ARG A 146 12.56 14.13 1.27
CA ARG A 146 11.23 14.23 1.89
C ARG A 146 10.37 15.37 1.32
N ARG A 147 10.94 16.58 1.23
CA ARG A 147 10.30 17.77 0.66
C ARG A 147 9.72 17.48 -0.73
N TYR A 148 10.59 17.00 -1.62
CA TYR A 148 10.22 16.65 -2.99
C TYR A 148 9.13 15.57 -3.02
N ASN A 149 9.25 14.52 -2.21
CA ASN A 149 8.25 13.44 -2.19
C ASN A 149 6.86 13.96 -1.77
N PHE A 150 6.79 14.80 -0.74
CA PHE A 150 5.52 15.40 -0.30
C PHE A 150 4.93 16.34 -1.35
N ASP A 151 5.73 17.27 -1.89
CA ASP A 151 5.29 18.20 -2.92
C ASP A 151 4.77 17.45 -4.15
N LEU A 152 5.52 16.45 -4.63
CA LEU A 152 5.13 15.61 -5.76
C LEU A 152 3.80 14.89 -5.49
N ALA A 153 3.67 14.25 -4.31
CA ALA A 153 2.47 13.51 -3.98
C ALA A 153 1.23 14.42 -3.90
N PHE A 154 1.35 15.58 -3.26
CA PHE A 154 0.21 16.47 -3.03
C PHE A 154 -0.22 17.17 -4.32
N GLN A 155 0.73 17.67 -5.11
CA GLN A 155 0.44 18.27 -6.42
C GLN A 155 -0.18 17.25 -7.38
N THR A 156 0.33 16.01 -7.38
CA THR A 156 -0.23 14.95 -8.23
C THR A 156 -1.64 14.57 -7.77
N ALA A 157 -1.87 14.45 -6.47
CA ALA A 157 -3.18 14.13 -5.92
C ALA A 157 -4.23 15.21 -6.24
N GLU A 158 -3.85 16.48 -6.16
CA GLU A 158 -4.71 17.60 -6.56
C GLU A 158 -4.99 17.57 -8.06
N LYS A 159 -3.94 17.53 -8.89
CA LYS A 159 -4.06 17.59 -10.35
C LYS A 159 -4.81 16.41 -10.97
N CYS A 160 -4.54 15.19 -10.50
CA CYS A 160 -5.07 13.97 -11.12
C CYS A 160 -6.37 13.50 -10.48
N ALA A 161 -6.56 13.72 -9.18
CA ALA A 161 -7.68 13.16 -8.42
C ALA A 161 -8.55 14.21 -7.72
N ASP A 162 -8.26 15.51 -7.88
CA ASP A 162 -8.99 16.60 -7.23
C ASP A 162 -9.06 16.41 -5.70
N ILE A 163 -7.92 16.01 -5.11
CA ILE A 163 -7.73 15.88 -3.66
C ILE A 163 -7.01 17.14 -3.17
N ALA A 164 -7.74 18.03 -2.49
CA ALA A 164 -7.16 19.25 -1.92
C ALA A 164 -6.13 18.91 -0.83
N PRO A 165 -4.94 19.54 -0.82
CA PRO A 165 -3.92 19.30 0.18
C PRO A 165 -4.36 19.78 1.56
N LEU A 166 -4.42 18.86 2.53
CA LEU A 166 -4.77 19.17 3.93
C LEU A 166 -3.54 19.27 4.85
N LEU A 167 -2.37 18.91 4.33
CA LEU A 167 -1.11 18.94 5.06
C LEU A 167 -0.16 19.89 4.34
N ASP A 168 0.56 20.70 5.11
CA ASP A 168 1.61 21.56 4.59
C ASP A 168 2.94 20.80 4.50
N THR A 169 3.63 20.96 3.38
CA THR A 169 4.90 20.29 3.13
C THR A 169 5.98 20.70 4.13
N ASP A 170 6.10 21.99 4.45
CA ASP A 170 7.14 22.50 5.33
C ASP A 170 6.98 21.97 6.76
N ASP A 171 5.73 21.87 7.22
CA ASP A 171 5.44 21.28 8.52
C ASP A 171 5.74 19.78 8.55
N MET A 172 5.35 19.06 7.50
CA MET A 172 5.62 17.62 7.40
C MET A 172 7.12 17.33 7.37
N VAL A 173 7.92 18.12 6.66
CA VAL A 173 9.39 17.93 6.59
C VAL A 173 10.07 18.19 7.95
N LYS A 174 9.56 19.11 8.77
CA LYS A 174 10.12 19.36 10.11
C LYS A 174 9.86 18.20 11.09
N MET A 175 8.80 17.42 10.88
CA MET A 175 8.37 16.38 11.81
C MET A 175 8.82 14.98 11.38
N GLN A 176 9.57 14.26 12.22
CA GLN A 176 9.89 12.83 11.99
C GLN A 176 8.72 11.90 12.33
N LYS A 177 7.80 12.36 13.18
CA LYS A 177 6.57 11.67 13.58
C LYS A 177 5.41 12.67 13.50
N PRO A 178 4.78 12.83 12.31
CA PRO A 178 3.66 13.75 12.16
C PRO A 178 2.45 13.32 13.02
N ASP A 179 1.56 14.26 13.37
CA ASP A 179 0.33 13.93 14.12
C ASP A 179 -0.50 12.93 13.30
N TRP A 180 -0.77 11.79 13.91
CA TRP A 180 -1.49 10.72 13.27
C TRP A 180 -2.92 11.08 12.88
N LYS A 181 -3.55 12.04 13.57
CA LYS A 181 -4.90 12.49 13.24
C LYS A 181 -4.91 13.30 11.96
N CYS A 182 -3.97 14.22 11.78
CA CYS A 182 -3.85 15.02 10.57
C CYS A 182 -3.58 14.15 9.34
N VAL A 183 -2.62 13.21 9.45
CA VAL A 183 -2.34 12.24 8.38
C VAL A 183 -3.55 11.36 8.12
N PHE A 184 -4.20 10.83 9.16
CA PHE A 184 -5.39 10.00 9.01
C PHE A 184 -6.52 10.75 8.29
N THR A 185 -6.82 11.99 8.69
CA THR A 185 -7.82 12.84 8.03
C THR A 185 -7.50 13.05 6.56
N TYR A 186 -6.23 13.29 6.22
CA TYR A 186 -5.86 13.46 4.83
C TYR A 186 -5.99 12.16 4.01
N VAL A 187 -5.57 11.03 4.57
CA VAL A 187 -5.75 9.71 3.93
C VAL A 187 -7.24 9.36 3.75
N GLN A 188 -8.14 9.83 4.61
CA GLN A 188 -9.58 9.69 4.39
C GLN A 188 -10.03 10.42 3.11
N SER A 189 -9.46 11.59 2.80
CA SER A 189 -9.74 12.30 1.54
C SER A 189 -9.26 11.50 0.32
N PHE A 190 -8.07 10.90 0.40
CA PHE A 190 -7.55 9.97 -0.62
C PHE A 190 -8.52 8.81 -0.84
N TYR A 191 -8.92 8.12 0.23
CA TYR A 191 -9.85 6.98 0.14
C TYR A 191 -11.15 7.35 -0.57
N ARG A 192 -11.80 8.45 -0.17
CA ARG A 192 -13.07 8.88 -0.76
C ARG A 192 -12.97 9.16 -2.25
N LYS A 193 -11.89 9.82 -2.68
CA LYS A 193 -11.69 10.23 -4.09
C LYS A 193 -11.21 9.07 -4.96
N LEU A 194 -10.32 8.23 -4.46
CA LEU A 194 -9.70 7.13 -5.23
C LEU A 194 -10.60 5.88 -5.29
N GLN A 195 -11.35 5.57 -4.24
CA GLN A 195 -12.35 4.50 -4.30
C GLN A 195 -13.45 4.80 -5.32
N LYS A 196 -13.83 6.07 -5.46
CA LYS A 196 -14.76 6.51 -6.52
C LYS A 196 -14.14 6.29 -7.91
N HIS A 197 -12.85 6.53 -8.08
CA HIS A 197 -12.13 6.29 -9.34
C HIS A 197 -12.14 4.81 -9.74
N GLU A 198 -11.83 3.89 -8.81
CA GLU A 198 -11.90 2.44 -9.10
C GLU A 198 -13.28 1.99 -9.54
N ARG A 199 -14.32 2.42 -8.80
CA ARG A 199 -15.70 2.07 -9.11
C ARG A 199 -16.12 2.57 -10.50
N ASN A 200 -15.67 3.77 -10.88
CA ASN A 200 -15.99 4.34 -12.19
C ASN A 200 -15.24 3.64 -13.33
N LYS A 201 -14.01 3.14 -13.09
CA LYS A 201 -13.24 2.38 -14.07
C LYS A 201 -13.82 0.97 -14.28
N ALA A 202 -14.44 0.38 -13.25
CA ALA A 202 -15.10 -0.92 -13.30
C ALA A 202 -16.48 -0.91 -13.96
N MET A 203 -17.08 0.26 -14.20
CA MET A 203 -18.36 0.40 -14.92
C MET A 203 -18.20 1.34 -16.11
N PRO A 204 -17.78 0.84 -17.28
CA PRO A 204 -17.84 1.64 -18.50
C PRO A 204 -19.31 2.05 -18.72
N LYS A 205 -19.56 3.34 -18.95
CA LYS A 205 -20.88 3.82 -19.35
C LYS A 205 -21.29 3.08 -20.61
N ALA A 206 -22.45 2.42 -20.56
CA ALA A 206 -23.10 1.79 -21.69
C ALA A 206 -23.49 2.81 -22.76
#